data_AF-A0A661PP70-F1
#
_entry.id   AF-A0A661PP70-F1
#
_cell.length_a   1.000
_cell.length_b   1.000
_cell.length_c   1.000
_cell.angle_alpha   90.00
_cell.angle_beta   90.00
_cell.angle_gamma   90.00
#
_symmetry.space_group_name_H-M   'P 1'
#
loop_
_entity.id
_entity.type
_entity.pdbx_description
1 polymer ?
#
loop_
_entity_poly.entity_id
_entity_poly.type
_entity_poly.pdbx_seq_one_letter_code
_entity_poly.pdbx_strand_id
1 'polypeptide(L)'
;MEHSHHHDHHQLGHETQKKRYVDPICGMSTDDAEAFIAYEHDGETDYFCSRHCLEKFKRQKEHGGYRPEKAADASPPSEAIYTCPMHPEVRQDHPGSCPTCGMALEPLTPAAEVEKIEYTCPMHPEIVRDAPGSCPICGMALEPKTIVPEEKNPEYDDMRR
;
A
#
# COMPACT_ATOMS: atom_id res chain seq x y z
N MET A 1 6.55 -66.24 32.53
CA MET A 1 7.25 -64.94 32.66
C MET A 1 8.56 -65.09 31.91
N GLU A 2 8.95 -64.37 30.87
CA GLU A 2 8.47 -63.16 30.21
C GLU A 2 9.01 -63.19 28.77
N HIS A 3 8.20 -62.72 27.83
CA HIS A 3 8.58 -62.48 26.43
C HIS A 3 9.60 -61.35 26.33
N SER A 4 10.52 -61.41 25.36
CA SER A 4 11.06 -60.20 24.70
C SER A 4 11.75 -60.57 23.38
N HIS A 5 10.95 -60.68 22.32
CA HIS A 5 11.45 -60.56 20.94
C HIS A 5 11.89 -59.11 20.73
N HIS A 6 13.21 -58.89 20.63
CA HIS A 6 13.76 -57.58 20.28
C HIS A 6 13.59 -57.39 18.77
N HIS A 7 12.60 -56.59 18.38
CA HIS A 7 12.38 -56.17 17.01
C HIS A 7 13.41 -55.06 16.72
N ASP A 8 14.43 -55.40 15.96
CA ASP A 8 15.39 -54.46 15.39
C ASP A 8 14.67 -53.63 14.31
N HIS A 9 14.19 -52.45 14.69
CA HIS A 9 13.69 -51.45 13.74
C HIS A 9 14.88 -50.63 13.24
N HIS A 10 15.51 -51.12 12.18
CA HIS A 10 16.21 -50.28 11.21
C HIS A 10 15.22 -49.23 10.69
N GLN A 11 15.31 -47.99 11.17
CA GLN A 11 14.59 -46.88 10.54
C GLN A 11 15.57 -45.82 10.05
N LEU A 12 15.76 -45.93 8.73
CA LEU A 12 16.50 -45.07 7.83
C LEU A 12 16.25 -43.60 8.17
N GLY A 13 17.35 -42.87 8.41
CA GLY A 13 17.33 -41.42 8.46
C GLY A 13 16.89 -40.87 7.12
N HIS A 14 15.63 -40.46 7.04
CA HIS A 14 15.17 -39.58 5.98
C HIS A 14 15.67 -38.17 6.31
N GLU A 15 16.84 -37.82 5.78
CA GLU A 15 17.24 -36.42 5.58
C GLU A 15 16.33 -35.81 4.51
N THR A 16 15.08 -35.57 4.86
CA THR A 16 14.17 -34.77 4.04
C THR A 16 14.58 -33.32 4.21
N GLN A 17 15.13 -32.75 3.14
CA GLN A 17 15.30 -31.32 3.00
C GLN A 17 13.92 -30.67 3.20
N LYS A 18 13.66 -30.15 4.40
CA LYS A 18 12.35 -29.63 4.80
C LYS A 18 12.00 -28.41 3.96
N LYS A 19 11.26 -28.63 2.88
CA LYS A 19 10.68 -27.55 2.07
C LYS A 19 9.56 -26.94 2.90
N ARG A 20 9.74 -25.70 3.33
CA ARG A 20 8.77 -24.98 4.16
C ARG A 20 7.73 -24.32 3.25
N TYR A 21 6.48 -24.74 3.39
CA TYR A 21 5.33 -24.17 2.69
C TYR A 21 4.78 -23.02 3.52
N VAL A 22 4.43 -21.90 2.87
CA VAL A 22 3.94 -20.69 3.53
C VAL A 22 2.62 -20.28 2.87
N ASP A 23 1.59 -20.12 3.69
CA ASP A 23 0.30 -19.60 3.26
C ASP A 23 0.43 -18.09 3.01
N PRO A 24 0.12 -17.61 1.79
CA PRO A 24 0.25 -16.21 1.44
C PRO A 24 -0.73 -15.31 2.23
N ILE A 25 -1.93 -15.80 2.53
CA ILE A 25 -3.00 -15.00 3.12
C ILE A 25 -2.76 -14.68 4.59
N CYS A 26 -2.18 -15.62 5.35
CA CYS A 26 -2.01 -15.48 6.79
C CYS A 26 -0.56 -15.62 7.27
N GLY A 27 0.37 -16.02 6.40
CA GLY A 27 1.77 -16.26 6.76
C GLY A 27 2.00 -17.55 7.55
N MET A 28 0.97 -18.39 7.71
CA MET A 28 1.10 -19.67 8.40
C MET A 28 2.01 -20.59 7.59
N SER A 29 2.96 -21.25 8.23
CA SER A 29 3.95 -22.09 7.53
C SER A 29 4.08 -23.47 8.16
N THR A 30 4.34 -24.47 7.32
CA THR A 30 4.49 -25.87 7.71
C THR A 30 5.56 -26.56 6.87
N ASP A 31 6.15 -27.62 7.41
CA ASP A 31 7.02 -28.55 6.68
C ASP A 31 6.24 -29.70 5.99
N ASP A 32 4.94 -29.82 6.26
CA ASP A 32 4.07 -30.84 5.69
C ASP A 32 3.15 -30.27 4.60
N ALA A 33 3.37 -30.67 3.34
CA ALA A 33 2.58 -30.19 2.22
C ALA A 33 1.12 -30.70 2.24
N GLU A 34 0.90 -31.90 2.82
CA GLU A 34 -0.40 -32.57 2.84
C GLU A 34 -1.36 -31.94 3.87
N ALA A 35 -0.81 -31.29 4.89
CA ALA A 35 -1.55 -30.48 5.85
C ALA A 35 -2.17 -29.21 5.23
N PHE A 36 -1.68 -28.78 4.06
CA PHE A 36 -2.13 -27.57 3.38
C PHE A 36 -2.93 -27.94 2.11
N ILE A 37 -3.82 -27.02 1.72
CA ILE A 37 -4.61 -27.14 0.50
C ILE A 37 -3.76 -26.59 -0.65
N ALA A 38 -3.25 -27.47 -1.51
CA ALA A 38 -2.61 -27.09 -2.75
C ALA A 38 -3.64 -26.58 -3.76
N TYR A 39 -3.35 -25.44 -4.38
CA TYR A 39 -4.17 -24.83 -5.42
C TYR A 39 -3.26 -24.43 -6.57
N GLU A 40 -3.49 -25.05 -7.72
CA GLU A 40 -2.74 -24.77 -8.93
C GLU A 40 -3.43 -23.67 -9.75
N HIS A 41 -2.68 -22.67 -10.15
CA HIS A 41 -3.13 -21.57 -10.99
C HIS A 41 -1.98 -21.05 -11.86
N ASP A 42 -2.22 -20.94 -13.17
CA ASP A 42 -1.22 -20.45 -14.15
C ASP A 42 0.13 -21.22 -14.12
N GLY A 43 0.12 -22.48 -13.68
CA GLY A 43 1.31 -23.30 -13.51
C GLY A 43 2.06 -23.08 -12.19
N GLU A 44 1.55 -22.22 -11.30
CA GLU A 44 2.06 -22.00 -9.95
C GLU A 44 1.16 -22.72 -8.94
N THR A 45 1.76 -23.50 -8.02
CA THR A 45 1.03 -24.16 -6.93
C THR A 45 1.17 -23.35 -5.65
N ASP A 46 0.07 -22.73 -5.23
CA ASP A 46 -0.04 -22.05 -3.94
C ASP A 46 -0.57 -23.01 -2.87
N TYR A 47 -0.07 -22.86 -1.63
CA TYR A 47 -0.46 -23.72 -0.50
C TYR A 47 -1.21 -22.89 0.54
N PHE A 48 -2.40 -23.34 0.93
CA PHE A 48 -3.25 -22.63 1.90
C PHE A 48 -3.46 -23.45 3.17
N CYS A 49 -3.35 -22.82 4.34
CA CYS A 49 -3.53 -23.48 5.63
C CYS A 49 -4.98 -23.93 5.87
N SER A 50 -5.95 -23.33 5.16
CA SER A 50 -7.38 -23.59 5.35
C SER A 50 -8.19 -23.17 4.13
N ARG A 51 -9.42 -23.72 4.02
CA ARG A 51 -10.38 -23.33 2.97
C ARG A 51 -10.69 -21.84 2.99
N HIS A 52 -10.76 -21.25 4.19
CA HIS A 52 -11.02 -19.83 4.37
C HIS A 52 -9.93 -18.95 3.72
N CYS A 53 -8.66 -19.38 3.81
CA CYS A 53 -7.54 -18.67 3.17
C CYS A 53 -7.59 -18.82 1.65
N LEU A 54 -7.87 -20.01 1.13
CA LEU A 54 -8.11 -20.24 -0.30
C LEU A 54 -9.23 -19.34 -0.86
N GLU A 55 -10.37 -19.24 -0.16
CA GLU A 55 -11.50 -18.41 -0.59
C GLU A 55 -11.15 -16.92 -0.59
N LYS A 56 -10.44 -16.46 0.45
CA LYS A 56 -9.96 -15.07 0.55
C LYS A 56 -8.95 -14.74 -0.55
N PHE A 57 -8.13 -15.70 -0.96
CA PHE A 57 -7.21 -15.58 -2.09
C PHE A 57 -7.96 -15.46 -3.43
N LYS A 58 -8.94 -16.35 -3.66
CA LYS A 58 -9.79 -16.32 -4.86
C LYS A 58 -10.56 -15.00 -5.01
N ARG A 59 -11.08 -14.45 -3.91
CA ARG A 59 -11.83 -13.17 -3.92
C ARG A 59 -10.95 -11.93 -4.08
N GLN A 60 -9.73 -11.94 -3.54
CA GLN A 60 -8.80 -10.81 -3.69
C GLN A 60 -8.28 -10.63 -5.14
N LYS A 61 -8.39 -11.66 -5.97
CA LYS A 61 -8.06 -11.58 -7.40
C LYS A 61 -8.88 -10.52 -8.15
N GLU A 62 -10.09 -10.21 -7.67
CA GLU A 62 -10.97 -9.20 -8.26
C GLU A 62 -10.54 -7.75 -7.93
N HIS A 63 -9.62 -7.57 -6.98
CA HIS A 63 -9.18 -6.25 -6.48
C HIS A 63 -7.70 -5.95 -6.76
N GLY A 64 -7.05 -6.65 -7.69
CA GLY A 64 -5.67 -6.32 -8.12
C GLY A 64 -4.57 -7.21 -7.53
N GLY A 65 -4.91 -8.37 -6.99
CA GLY A 65 -3.95 -9.46 -6.71
C GLY A 65 -3.29 -9.40 -5.31
N TYR A 66 -2.96 -10.59 -4.79
CA TYR A 66 -2.13 -10.75 -3.61
C TYR A 66 -0.67 -10.53 -4.02
N ARG A 67 -0.04 -9.44 -3.56
CA ARG A 67 1.40 -9.25 -3.69
C ARG A 67 2.06 -9.86 -2.44
N PRO A 68 2.84 -10.95 -2.55
CA PRO A 68 3.66 -11.38 -1.44
C PRO A 68 4.61 -10.22 -1.12
N GLU A 69 4.71 -9.87 0.17
CA GLU A 69 5.50 -8.76 0.71
C GLU A 69 7.01 -8.85 0.35
N LYS A 70 7.43 -9.85 -0.43
CA LYS A 70 8.80 -10.15 -0.83
C LYS A 70 9.16 -9.87 -2.30
N ALA A 71 8.25 -9.34 -3.11
CA ALA A 71 8.53 -8.97 -4.51
C ALA A 71 8.06 -7.53 -4.84
N ALA A 72 8.38 -6.58 -3.94
CA ALA A 72 8.13 -5.16 -4.14
C ALA A 72 9.46 -4.37 -4.22
N ASP A 73 10.37 -4.81 -5.09
CA ASP A 73 11.49 -3.99 -5.54
C ASP A 73 11.38 -3.79 -7.06
N ALA A 74 10.29 -3.12 -7.42
CA ALA A 74 10.01 -2.54 -8.73
C ALA A 74 8.82 -1.60 -8.56
N SER A 75 9.01 -0.52 -7.82
CA SER A 75 8.15 0.65 -7.96
C SER A 75 8.51 1.35 -9.29
N PRO A 76 7.54 1.94 -10.00
CA PRO A 76 7.87 2.90 -11.06
C PRO A 76 8.70 4.04 -10.45
N PRO A 77 9.52 4.76 -11.23
CA PRO A 77 10.21 5.93 -10.73
C PRO A 77 9.17 6.98 -10.30
N SER A 78 8.85 7.00 -9.01
CA SER A 78 8.19 8.15 -8.41
C SER A 78 9.24 9.24 -8.35
N GLU A 79 9.08 10.28 -9.17
CA GLU A 79 9.90 11.51 -9.10
C GLU A 79 9.75 12.24 -7.74
N ALA A 80 8.97 11.68 -6.81
CA ALA A 80 8.80 12.12 -5.45
C ALA A 80 10.04 11.81 -4.60
N ILE A 81 10.70 12.86 -4.12
CA ILE A 81 11.70 12.73 -3.06
C ILE A 81 10.97 12.51 -1.74
N TYR A 82 11.42 11.58 -0.91
CA TYR A 82 10.90 11.28 0.42
C TYR A 82 11.88 11.74 1.50
N THR A 83 11.39 12.28 2.61
CA THR A 83 12.19 12.79 3.74
C THR A 83 11.74 12.20 5.07
N CYS A 84 12.65 12.15 6.03
CA CYS A 84 12.34 11.73 7.39
C CYS A 84 11.89 12.94 8.24
N PRO A 85 10.76 12.88 8.96
CA PRO A 85 10.28 13.99 9.80
C PRO A 85 11.24 14.36 10.94
N MET A 86 12.09 13.44 11.37
CA MET A 86 13.10 13.69 12.42
C MET A 86 14.50 13.94 11.87
N HIS A 87 14.77 13.56 10.62
CA HIS A 87 16.08 13.71 9.98
C HIS A 87 15.88 14.31 8.59
N PRO A 88 15.64 15.63 8.49
CA PRO A 88 15.31 16.28 7.21
C PRO A 88 16.48 16.27 6.19
N GLU A 89 17.68 15.91 6.65
CA GLU A 89 18.87 15.67 5.82
C GLU A 89 18.78 14.35 5.04
N VAL A 90 17.94 13.41 5.47
CA VAL A 90 17.73 12.13 4.80
C VAL A 90 16.70 12.30 3.69
N ARG A 91 17.16 12.19 2.44
CA ARG A 91 16.33 12.25 1.22
C ARG A 91 16.49 10.98 0.39
N GLN A 92 15.38 10.36 -0.01
CA GLN A 92 15.36 9.15 -0.84
C GLN A 92 14.41 9.32 -2.02
N ASP A 93 14.67 8.67 -3.15
CA ASP A 93 13.80 8.67 -4.34
C ASP A 93 12.66 7.64 -4.28
N HIS A 94 12.56 6.90 -3.17
CA HIS A 94 11.58 5.84 -2.99
C HIS A 94 10.96 5.90 -1.57
N PRO A 95 9.72 5.41 -1.40
CA PRO A 95 9.15 5.21 -0.07
C PRO A 95 9.97 4.18 0.70
N GLY A 96 10.06 4.32 2.01
CA GLY A 96 10.87 3.43 2.81
C GLY A 96 10.99 3.82 4.27
N SER A 97 11.84 3.10 4.99
CA SER A 97 12.22 3.43 6.37
C SER A 97 13.52 4.23 6.38
N CYS A 98 13.56 5.28 7.20
CA CYS A 98 14.72 6.13 7.37
C CYS A 98 15.91 5.31 7.87
N PRO A 99 17.07 5.34 7.19
CA PRO A 99 18.26 4.59 7.61
C PRO A 99 18.88 5.08 8.92
N THR A 100 18.51 6.28 9.38
CA THR A 100 19.05 6.84 10.63
C THR A 100 18.20 6.46 11.85
N CYS A 101 16.87 6.46 11.75
CA CYS A 101 15.99 6.25 12.90
C CYS A 101 14.90 5.19 12.70
N GLY A 102 14.85 4.56 11.53
CA GLY A 102 13.89 3.49 11.21
C GLY A 102 12.44 3.94 11.02
N MET A 103 12.12 5.23 11.16
CA MET A 103 10.77 5.72 10.92
C MET A 103 10.47 5.81 9.42
N ALA A 104 9.19 5.66 9.05
CA ALA A 104 8.74 5.80 7.67
C ALA A 104 9.08 7.19 7.10
N LEU A 105 9.52 7.21 5.84
CA LEU A 105 9.78 8.43 5.09
C LEU A 105 8.48 8.97 4.47
N GLU A 106 8.34 10.29 4.49
CA GLU A 106 7.17 11.00 3.95
C GLU A 106 7.55 11.69 2.62
N PRO A 107 6.68 11.65 1.60
CA PRO A 107 6.96 12.30 0.32
C PRO A 107 7.04 13.83 0.49
N LEU A 108 8.13 14.43 0.01
CA LEU A 108 8.33 15.87 -0.14
C LEU A 108 7.62 16.47 -1.35
N THR A 109 6.92 15.67 -2.17
CA THR A 109 6.02 16.26 -3.17
C THR A 109 4.93 17.03 -2.45
N PRO A 110 4.58 18.26 -2.88
CA PRO A 110 3.34 18.85 -2.42
C PRO A 110 2.22 17.87 -2.77
N ALA A 111 1.42 17.52 -1.76
CA ALA A 111 0.22 16.70 -1.91
C ALA A 111 -0.51 17.15 -3.18
N ALA A 112 -0.77 16.18 -4.07
CA ALA A 112 -1.66 16.24 -5.23
C ALA A 112 -2.04 17.67 -5.61
N GLU A 113 -1.41 18.22 -6.66
CA GLU A 113 -2.03 19.19 -7.57
C GLU A 113 -3.39 19.68 -7.05
N VAL A 114 -3.33 20.56 -6.05
CA VAL A 114 -4.53 21.06 -5.40
C VAL A 114 -5.16 21.87 -6.51
N GLU A 115 -6.23 21.32 -7.10
CA GLU A 115 -7.21 22.11 -7.84
C GLU A 115 -7.30 23.42 -7.09
N LYS A 116 -6.89 24.53 -7.70
CA LYS A 116 -6.63 25.77 -6.98
C LYS A 116 -7.95 26.18 -6.30
N ILE A 117 -8.14 25.81 -5.04
CA ILE A 117 -9.37 26.04 -4.29
C ILE A 117 -9.07 27.23 -3.42
N GLU A 118 -9.62 28.36 -3.80
CA GLU A 118 -9.51 29.59 -3.05
C GLU A 118 -10.64 29.63 -2.02
N TYR A 119 -10.31 29.88 -0.76
CA TYR A 119 -11.27 29.96 0.33
C TYR A 119 -11.66 31.41 0.58
N THR A 120 -12.97 31.70 0.60
CA THR A 120 -13.51 33.06 0.73
C THR A 120 -14.51 33.17 1.88
N CYS A 121 -14.55 34.32 2.55
CA CYS A 121 -15.52 34.59 3.61
C CYS A 121 -16.87 35.09 3.04
N PRO A 122 -18.02 34.52 3.43
CA PRO A 122 -19.34 34.95 2.91
C PRO A 122 -19.70 36.39 3.28
N MET A 123 -19.15 36.93 4.36
CA MET A 123 -19.37 38.32 4.80
C MET A 123 -18.29 39.29 4.30
N HIS A 124 -17.12 38.79 3.93
CA HIS A 124 -15.98 39.59 3.50
C HIS A 124 -15.37 38.96 2.24
N PRO A 125 -16.02 39.12 1.07
CA PRO A 125 -15.59 38.46 -0.18
C PRO A 125 -14.21 38.90 -0.66
N GLU A 126 -13.71 40.03 -0.16
CA GLU A 126 -12.35 40.53 -0.40
C GLU A 126 -11.25 39.69 0.28
N ILE A 127 -11.63 38.82 1.24
CA ILE A 127 -10.70 37.88 1.88
C ILE A 127 -10.66 36.59 1.07
N VAL A 128 -9.51 36.34 0.44
CA VAL A 128 -9.21 35.13 -0.33
C VAL A 128 -7.97 34.46 0.27
N ARG A 129 -8.02 33.15 0.49
CA ARG A 129 -6.89 32.37 1.04
C ARG A 129 -6.74 31.03 0.34
N ASP A 130 -5.51 30.54 0.25
CA ASP A 130 -5.19 29.23 -0.35
C ASP A 130 -5.43 28.03 0.60
N ALA A 131 -5.98 28.27 1.80
CA ALA A 131 -6.18 27.24 2.81
C ALA A 131 -7.47 27.46 3.63
N PRO A 132 -8.10 26.37 4.13
CA PRO A 132 -9.25 26.46 5.01
C PRO A 132 -8.88 27.11 6.34
N GLY A 133 -9.82 27.84 6.94
CA GLY A 133 -9.61 28.48 8.23
C GLY A 133 -10.69 29.48 8.60
N SER A 134 -10.43 30.28 9.63
CA SER A 134 -11.30 31.37 10.08
C SER A 134 -10.91 32.70 9.44
N CYS A 135 -11.92 33.47 9.06
CA CYS A 135 -11.76 34.84 8.57
C CYS A 135 -11.13 35.73 9.65
N PRO A 136 -10.05 36.47 9.36
CA PRO A 136 -9.39 37.34 10.33
C PRO A 136 -10.22 38.57 10.70
N ILE A 137 -11.25 38.92 9.92
CA ILE A 137 -12.10 40.11 10.17
C ILE A 137 -13.26 39.77 11.09
N CYS A 138 -13.99 38.68 10.81
CA CYS A 138 -15.22 38.34 11.53
C CYS A 138 -15.18 36.99 12.26
N GLY A 139 -14.10 36.23 12.14
CA GLY A 139 -13.94 34.94 12.80
C GLY A 139 -14.74 33.77 12.21
N MET A 140 -15.62 34.02 11.23
CA MET A 140 -16.39 32.95 10.57
C MET A 140 -15.51 32.06 9.69
N ALA A 141 -15.92 30.80 9.50
CA ALA A 141 -15.22 29.86 8.63
C ALA A 141 -15.22 30.34 7.17
N LEU A 142 -14.10 30.13 6.48
CA LEU A 142 -13.97 30.39 5.05
C LEU A 142 -14.55 29.23 4.25
N GLU A 143 -15.26 29.55 3.16
CA GLU A 143 -15.88 28.57 2.28
C GLU A 143 -15.02 28.34 1.03
N PRO A 144 -14.86 27.09 0.57
CA PRO A 144 -14.08 26.77 -0.62
C PRO A 144 -14.77 27.25 -1.89
N LYS A 145 -14.01 27.92 -2.75
CA LYS A 145 -14.40 28.31 -4.10
C LYS A 145 -13.47 27.63 -5.10
N THR A 146 -14.04 26.70 -5.86
CA THR A 146 -13.35 26.06 -6.97
C THR A 146 -13.20 27.06 -8.10
N ILE A 147 -11.96 27.45 -8.42
CA ILE A 147 -11.70 28.13 -9.70
C ILE A 147 -11.42 27.05 -10.74
N VAL A 148 -12.42 26.79 -11.58
CA VAL A 148 -12.18 26.08 -12.84
C VAL A 148 -11.30 26.99 -13.68
N PRO A 149 -10.08 26.56 -14.08
CA PRO A 149 -9.30 27.32 -15.04
C PRO A 149 -10.13 27.40 -16.32
N GLU A 150 -10.42 28.63 -16.75
CA GLU A 150 -11.16 28.90 -17.98
C GLU A 150 -10.33 28.39 -19.17
N GLU A 151 -10.64 27.17 -19.63
CA GLU A 151 -10.27 26.74 -20.98
C GLU A 151 -10.92 27.73 -21.93
N LYS A 152 -10.08 28.50 -22.64
CA LYS A 152 -10.45 29.55 -23.60
C LYS A 152 -11.72 29.18 -24.35
N ASN A 153 -12.84 29.81 -24.00
CA ASN A 153 -14.10 29.58 -24.67
C ASN A 153 -14.08 30.33 -26.02
N PRO A 154 -13.90 29.63 -27.15
CA PRO A 154 -13.71 30.27 -28.45
C PRO A 154 -14.97 31.05 -28.89
N GLU A 155 -16.13 30.76 -28.30
CA GLU A 155 -17.38 31.46 -28.58
C GLU A 155 -17.40 32.89 -28.00
N TYR A 156 -16.69 33.13 -26.88
CA TYR A 156 -16.60 34.46 -26.27
C TYR A 156 -15.62 35.39 -27.00
N ASP A 157 -14.59 34.82 -27.63
CA ASP A 157 -13.62 35.58 -28.43
C ASP A 157 -14.25 36.05 -29.76
N ASP A 158 -15.12 35.22 -30.36
CA ASP A 158 -15.87 35.55 -31.59
C ASP A 158 -16.88 36.70 -31.36
N MET A 159 -17.54 36.74 -30.19
CA MET A 159 -18.47 37.82 -29.81
C MET A 159 -17.78 39.16 -29.48
N ARG A 160 -16.46 39.18 -29.32
CA ARG A 160 -15.68 40.39 -29.02
C ARG A 160 -14.96 40.97 -30.25
N ARG A 161 -15.08 40.33 -31.40
CA ARG A 161 -14.50 40.77 -32.69
C ARG A 161 -15.49 41.60 -33.49
#